data_AF-A0A3D1MDB5-F1
#
_entry.id   AF-A0A3D1MDB5-F1
#
_cell.length_a   1.000
_cell.length_b   1.000
_cell.length_c   1.000
_cell.angle_alpha   90.00
_cell.angle_beta   90.00
_cell.angle_gamma   90.00
#
_symmetry.space_group_name_H-M   'P 1'
#
loop_
_entity.id
_entity.type
_entity.pdbx_description
1 polymer ?
#
loop_
_entity_poly.entity_id
_entity_poly.type
_entity_poly.pdbx_seq_one_letter_code
_entity_poly.pdbx_strand_id
1 'polypeptide(L)'
;NSRNSMPLVNLGWANNGLMWDGRTVDLEAASADAIFSELHPNPSAILDILREDSLYANLFAKAFEDGTITLENINKSLASFMRSIVSIDSRYDRYVKFGLNELSQEEFRGFEMVFSSEEGDCFHCHASSDVLFSDFSFHNIGLDSNITTIYDFADYGLGGSTGNEEEYGLFKTPTL
;
A
#
# COMPACT_ATOMS: atom_id res chain seq x y z
N ASN A 1 5.27 14.82 0.30
CA ASN A 1 4.54 14.03 1.32
C ASN A 1 4.91 14.43 2.74
N SER A 2 3.94 14.59 3.64
CA SER A 2 4.15 14.69 5.10
C SER A 2 3.93 13.36 5.85
N ARG A 3 3.50 12.29 5.16
CA ARG A 3 3.19 10.99 5.75
C ARG A 3 4.39 10.03 5.77
N ASN A 4 4.33 9.04 6.63
CA ASN A 4 5.26 7.91 6.63
C ASN A 4 5.14 7.09 5.33
N SER A 5 6.26 6.57 4.82
CA SER A 5 6.27 5.72 3.63
C SER A 5 5.67 4.35 3.94
N MET A 6 4.64 3.96 3.18
CA MET A 6 4.04 2.63 3.31
C MET A 6 4.97 1.53 2.76
N PRO A 7 4.87 0.29 3.26
CA PRO A 7 5.61 -0.83 2.72
C PRO A 7 5.14 -1.18 1.29
N LEU A 8 6.05 -1.77 0.49
CA LEU A 8 5.74 -2.23 -0.87
C LEU A 8 5.35 -3.72 -0.95
N VAL A 9 5.45 -4.43 0.17
CA VAL A 9 5.17 -5.86 0.23
C VAL A 9 3.67 -6.12 0.12
N ASN A 10 3.30 -7.15 -0.64
CA ASN A 10 1.92 -7.61 -0.80
C ASN A 10 0.91 -6.57 -1.33
N LEU A 11 1.36 -5.46 -1.92
CA LEU A 11 0.45 -4.44 -2.44
C LEU A 11 -0.42 -4.92 -3.62
N GLY A 12 -0.01 -5.99 -4.31
CA GLY A 12 -0.76 -6.58 -5.42
C GLY A 12 -2.15 -7.13 -5.03
N TRP A 13 -2.43 -7.28 -3.74
CA TRP A 13 -3.70 -7.78 -3.21
C TRP A 13 -4.59 -6.70 -2.60
N ALA A 14 -4.13 -5.45 -2.53
CA ALA A 14 -4.97 -4.34 -2.07
C ALA A 14 -6.17 -4.17 -3.02
N ASN A 15 -7.38 -4.11 -2.46
CA ASN A 15 -8.63 -4.11 -3.23
C ASN A 15 -9.47 -2.82 -3.08
N ASN A 16 -9.01 -1.88 -2.23
CA ASN A 16 -9.72 -0.64 -1.94
C ASN A 16 -8.71 0.52 -1.87
N GLY A 17 -8.28 0.96 -3.05
CA GLY A 17 -7.29 2.03 -3.22
C GLY A 17 -5.89 1.69 -2.69
N LEU A 18 -4.96 2.61 -2.92
CA LEU A 18 -3.57 2.61 -2.45
C LEU A 18 -3.25 4.02 -1.93
N MET A 19 -2.09 4.15 -1.26
CA MET A 19 -1.76 5.27 -0.36
C MET A 19 -2.60 5.28 0.92
N TRP A 20 -2.17 6.08 1.89
CA TRP A 20 -2.85 6.21 3.19
C TRP A 20 -4.29 6.75 3.07
N ASP A 21 -4.60 7.52 2.02
CA ASP A 21 -5.90 8.14 1.76
C ASP A 21 -6.65 7.48 0.59
N GLY A 22 -6.13 6.37 0.04
CA GLY A 22 -6.83 5.64 -1.02
C GLY A 22 -6.86 6.35 -2.37
N ARG A 23 -6.14 7.48 -2.55
CA ARG A 23 -6.28 8.34 -3.74
C ARG A 23 -5.85 7.70 -5.07
N THR A 24 -5.17 6.55 -5.02
CA THR A 24 -4.72 5.83 -6.22
C THR A 24 -5.44 4.50 -6.33
N VAL A 25 -5.95 4.19 -7.52
CA VAL A 25 -6.83 3.02 -7.74
C VAL A 25 -6.07 1.73 -8.04
N ASP A 26 -4.83 1.84 -8.51
CA ASP A 26 -3.96 0.73 -8.86
C ASP A 26 -2.47 1.09 -8.71
N LEU A 27 -1.59 0.10 -8.87
CA LEU A 27 -0.16 0.25 -8.67
C LEU A 27 0.51 1.12 -9.74
N GLU A 28 -0.05 1.19 -10.94
CA GLU A 28 0.38 2.08 -12.02
C GLU A 28 0.13 3.54 -11.64
N ALA A 29 -1.07 3.86 -11.16
CA ALA A 29 -1.43 5.17 -10.63
C ALA A 29 -0.62 5.52 -9.38
N ALA A 30 -0.39 4.56 -8.48
CA ALA A 30 0.47 4.75 -7.32
C ALA A 30 1.92 5.06 -7.70
N SER A 31 2.46 4.39 -8.72
CA SER A 31 3.79 4.67 -9.26
C SER A 31 3.86 6.08 -9.85
N ALA A 32 2.86 6.45 -10.65
CA ALA A 32 2.77 7.77 -11.26
C ALA A 32 2.70 8.87 -10.19
N ASP A 33 1.82 8.72 -9.20
CA ASP A 33 1.67 9.65 -8.09
C ASP A 33 2.99 9.81 -7.32
N ALA A 34 3.64 8.71 -6.94
CA ALA A 34 4.93 8.77 -6.24
C ALA A 34 6.02 9.47 -7.07
N ILE A 35 6.09 9.23 -8.39
CA ILE A 35 7.07 9.89 -9.24
C ILE A 35 6.78 11.39 -9.37
N PHE A 36 5.55 11.77 -9.70
CA PHE A 36 5.25 13.16 -10.09
C PHE A 36 4.89 14.08 -8.92
N SER A 37 4.28 13.55 -7.87
CA SER A 37 3.87 14.31 -6.70
C SER A 37 5.01 14.48 -5.67
N GLU A 38 6.03 13.61 -5.70
CA GLU A 38 7.14 13.67 -4.71
C GLU A 38 8.49 14.05 -5.32
N LEU A 39 8.83 13.50 -6.49
CA LEU A 39 10.14 13.78 -7.12
C LEU A 39 10.09 14.98 -8.08
N HIS A 40 8.89 15.38 -8.52
CA HIS A 40 8.64 16.46 -9.47
C HIS A 40 9.61 16.49 -10.68
N PRO A 41 9.84 15.36 -11.37
CA PRO A 41 10.79 15.30 -12.46
C PRO A 41 10.21 15.96 -13.72
N ASN A 42 11.09 16.31 -14.66
CA ASN A 42 10.65 16.60 -16.04
C ASN A 42 10.36 15.27 -16.76
N PRO A 43 9.11 15.01 -17.21
CA PRO A 43 8.76 13.82 -17.98
C PRO A 43 9.66 13.54 -19.18
N SER A 44 10.05 14.57 -19.93
CA SER A 44 10.87 14.37 -21.13
C SER A 44 12.26 13.88 -20.76
N ALA A 45 12.84 14.42 -19.67
CA ALA A 45 14.16 14.02 -19.20
C ALA A 45 14.20 12.53 -18.78
N ILE A 46 13.13 12.03 -18.14
CA ILE A 46 13.03 10.59 -17.81
C ILE A 46 13.05 9.75 -19.09
N LEU A 47 12.25 10.14 -20.08
CA LEU A 47 12.17 9.41 -21.35
C LEU A 47 13.49 9.44 -22.10
N ASP A 48 14.17 10.59 -22.15
CA ASP A 48 15.44 10.76 -22.84
C ASP A 48 16.51 9.87 -22.20
N ILE A 49 16.65 9.88 -20.87
CA ILE A 49 17.60 9.02 -20.14
C ILE A 49 17.37 7.54 -20.47
N LEU A 50 16.12 7.07 -20.43
CA LEU A 50 15.81 5.66 -20.65
C LEU A 50 15.95 5.24 -22.12
N ARG A 51 15.70 6.15 -23.07
CA ARG A 51 15.82 5.89 -24.51
C ARG A 51 17.27 5.90 -24.99
N GLU A 52 18.13 6.72 -24.37
CA GLU A 52 19.56 6.77 -24.67
C GLU A 52 20.32 5.55 -24.12
N ASP A 53 19.78 4.88 -23.09
CA ASP A 53 20.36 3.66 -22.54
C ASP A 53 19.97 2.42 -23.35
N SER A 54 20.96 1.84 -24.04
CA SER A 54 20.78 0.63 -24.86
C SER A 54 20.26 -0.58 -24.09
N LEU A 55 20.55 -0.70 -22.79
CA LEU A 55 20.02 -1.77 -21.95
C LEU A 55 18.52 -1.60 -21.77
N TYR A 56 18.06 -0.39 -21.39
CA TYR A 56 16.64 -0.12 -21.21
C TYR A 56 15.87 -0.22 -22.53
N ALA A 57 16.39 0.32 -23.63
CA ALA A 57 15.79 0.15 -24.95
C ALA A 57 15.58 -1.35 -25.29
N ASN A 58 16.56 -2.21 -25.01
CA ASN A 58 16.43 -3.65 -25.25
C ASN A 58 15.42 -4.34 -24.31
N LEU A 59 15.37 -3.95 -23.03
CA LEU A 59 14.45 -4.51 -22.06
C LEU A 59 12.99 -4.13 -22.37
N PHE A 60 12.72 -2.88 -22.74
CA PHE A 60 11.37 -2.46 -23.14
C PHE A 60 10.92 -3.13 -24.44
N ALA A 61 11.81 -3.30 -25.42
CA ALA A 61 11.52 -4.06 -26.64
C ALA A 61 11.17 -5.54 -26.39
N LYS A 62 11.63 -6.12 -25.27
CA LYS A 62 11.27 -7.48 -24.86
C LYS A 62 9.99 -7.54 -24.03
N ALA A 63 9.71 -6.51 -23.25
CA ALA A 63 8.60 -6.48 -22.29
C ALA A 63 7.27 -6.03 -22.91
N PHE A 64 7.30 -5.22 -23.97
CA PHE A 64 6.11 -4.61 -24.59
C PHE A 64 6.06 -4.89 -26.09
N GLU A 65 4.86 -5.16 -26.63
CA GLU A 65 4.68 -5.53 -28.05
C GLU A 65 5.16 -4.44 -29.03
N ASP A 66 4.97 -3.17 -28.69
CA ASP A 66 5.43 -2.03 -29.48
C ASP A 66 6.88 -1.62 -29.17
N GLY A 67 7.46 -2.21 -28.13
CA GLY A 67 8.79 -1.92 -27.61
C GLY A 67 9.01 -0.47 -27.17
N THR A 68 7.95 0.33 -27.01
CA THR A 68 8.10 1.76 -26.78
C THR A 68 8.38 2.09 -25.33
N ILE A 69 9.29 3.03 -25.11
CA ILE A 69 9.52 3.65 -23.80
C ILE A 69 8.58 4.84 -23.68
N THR A 70 7.50 4.66 -22.91
CA THR A 70 6.50 5.67 -22.55
C THR A 70 6.37 5.74 -21.03
N LEU A 71 5.83 6.85 -20.50
CA LEU A 71 5.54 6.96 -19.07
C LEU A 71 4.60 5.85 -18.58
N GLU A 72 3.62 5.49 -19.42
CA GLU A 72 2.71 4.38 -19.14
C GLU A 72 3.46 3.06 -18.98
N ASN A 73 4.33 2.70 -19.92
CA ASN A 73 5.10 1.47 -19.85
C ASN A 73 6.12 1.47 -18.70
N ILE A 74 6.64 2.65 -18.32
CA ILE A 74 7.48 2.82 -17.12
C ILE A 74 6.67 2.48 -15.87
N ASN A 75 5.47 3.08 -15.71
CA ASN A 75 4.61 2.83 -14.56
C ASN A 75 4.13 1.37 -14.52
N LYS A 76 3.79 0.75 -15.66
CA LYS A 76 3.48 -0.69 -15.75
C LYS A 76 4.65 -1.56 -15.31
N SER A 77 5.88 -1.20 -15.69
CA SER A 77 7.08 -1.95 -15.30
C SER A 77 7.31 -1.88 -13.78
N LEU A 78 7.17 -0.70 -13.19
CA LEU A 78 7.27 -0.51 -11.73
C LEU A 78 6.15 -1.23 -11.00
N ALA A 79 4.91 -1.11 -11.46
CA ALA A 79 3.76 -1.80 -10.89
C ALA A 79 3.93 -3.33 -10.96
N SER A 80 4.43 -3.86 -12.07
CA SER A 80 4.77 -5.28 -12.21
C SER A 80 5.85 -5.73 -11.21
N PHE A 81 6.91 -4.94 -11.05
CA PHE A 81 7.93 -5.20 -10.03
C PHE A 81 7.33 -5.20 -8.62
N MET A 82 6.50 -4.21 -8.27
CA MET A 82 5.85 -4.15 -6.95
C MET A 82 4.95 -5.36 -6.68
N ARG A 83 4.22 -5.87 -7.69
CA ARG A 83 3.43 -7.11 -7.57
C ARG A 83 4.29 -8.35 -7.28
N SER A 84 5.57 -8.32 -7.62
CA SER A 84 6.50 -9.42 -7.32
C SER A 84 7.06 -9.40 -5.89
N ILE A 85 6.87 -8.30 -5.15
CA ILE A 85 7.32 -8.17 -3.76
C ILE A 85 6.30 -8.85 -2.84
N VAL A 86 6.44 -10.16 -2.71
CA VAL A 86 5.50 -11.02 -2.01
C VAL A 86 6.14 -11.60 -0.75
N SER A 87 5.44 -11.52 0.38
CA SER A 87 5.79 -12.20 1.64
C SER A 87 4.70 -13.18 2.03
N ILE A 88 5.06 -14.47 2.08
CA ILE A 88 4.15 -15.61 2.35
C ILE A 88 4.84 -16.75 3.12
N ASP A 89 5.95 -16.48 3.79
CA ASP A 89 6.74 -17.48 4.54
C ASP A 89 7.15 -16.97 5.93
N SER A 90 6.32 -16.10 6.52
CA SER A 90 6.46 -15.70 7.91
C SER A 90 6.20 -16.89 8.85
N ARG A 91 6.50 -16.71 10.14
CA ARG A 91 6.15 -17.72 11.14
C ARG A 91 4.64 -17.97 11.23
N TYR A 92 3.85 -16.90 11.06
CA TYR A 92 2.39 -17.01 10.97
C TYR A 92 1.98 -17.87 9.77
N ASP A 93 2.55 -17.61 8.59
CA ASP A 93 2.22 -18.38 7.37
C ASP A 93 2.52 -19.86 7.55
N ARG A 94 3.68 -20.18 8.13
CA ARG A 94 4.08 -21.56 8.45
C ARG A 94 3.08 -22.23 9.39
N TYR A 95 2.70 -21.57 10.47
CA TYR A 95 1.75 -22.12 11.44
C TYR A 95 0.33 -22.27 10.87
N VAL A 96 -0.25 -21.18 10.36
CA VAL A 96 -1.67 -21.12 9.97
C VAL A 96 -1.92 -21.79 8.62
N LYS A 97 -1.11 -21.51 7.60
CA LYS A 97 -1.35 -21.98 6.23
C LYS A 97 -0.77 -23.36 5.98
N PHE A 98 0.43 -23.63 6.49
CA PHE A 98 1.13 -24.87 6.21
C PHE A 98 1.02 -25.91 7.34
N GLY A 99 0.48 -25.54 8.51
CA GLY A 99 0.44 -26.43 9.68
C GLY A 99 1.83 -26.85 10.16
N LEU A 100 2.85 -26.02 9.88
CA LEU A 100 4.25 -26.26 10.16
C LEU A 100 4.72 -25.41 11.33
N ASN A 101 5.45 -26.06 12.23
CA ASN A 101 6.01 -25.47 13.45
C ASN A 101 4.93 -24.96 14.42
N GLU A 102 5.06 -25.32 15.69
CA GLU A 102 4.21 -24.74 16.72
C GLU A 102 4.66 -23.29 17.02
N LEU A 103 3.69 -22.41 17.28
CA LEU A 103 3.97 -21.14 17.92
C LEU A 103 4.52 -21.40 19.33
N SER A 104 5.46 -20.57 19.78
CA SER A 104 5.79 -20.51 21.20
C SER A 104 4.56 -20.11 22.02
N GLN A 105 4.59 -20.34 23.32
CA GLN A 105 3.48 -19.96 24.19
C GLN A 105 3.24 -18.44 24.16
N GLU A 106 4.30 -17.64 24.04
CA GLU A 106 4.25 -16.18 23.90
C GLU A 106 3.55 -15.78 22.59
N GLU A 107 3.98 -16.36 21.47
CA GLU A 107 3.40 -16.08 20.15
C GLU A 107 1.94 -16.51 20.08
N PHE A 108 1.58 -17.66 20.66
CA PHE A 108 0.20 -18.14 20.70
C PHE A 108 -0.71 -17.21 21.54
N ARG A 109 -0.23 -16.74 22.71
CA ARG A 109 -0.97 -15.73 23.49
C ARG A 109 -1.17 -14.44 22.71
N GLY A 110 -0.16 -13.99 21.98
CA GLY A 110 -0.27 -12.81 21.11
C GLY A 110 -1.26 -13.02 19.96
N PHE A 111 -1.21 -14.19 19.32
CA PHE A 111 -2.15 -14.58 18.27
C PHE A 111 -3.61 -14.52 18.75
N GLU A 112 -3.91 -15.12 19.91
CA GLU A 112 -5.26 -15.09 20.50
C GLU A 112 -5.69 -13.66 20.87
N MET A 113 -4.76 -12.85 21.41
CA MET A 113 -5.03 -11.45 21.75
C MET A 113 -5.38 -10.61 20.51
N VAL A 114 -4.65 -10.79 19.40
CA VAL A 114 -4.87 -10.00 18.18
C VAL A 114 -6.13 -10.46 17.44
N PHE A 115 -6.36 -11.78 17.34
CA PHE A 115 -7.34 -12.34 16.40
C PHE A 115 -8.60 -12.93 17.05
N SER A 116 -8.68 -12.97 18.38
CA SER A 116 -9.79 -13.63 19.08
C SER A 116 -10.20 -12.95 20.39
N SER A 117 -9.61 -11.79 20.71
CA SER A 117 -9.90 -11.05 21.94
C SER A 117 -10.44 -9.65 21.66
N GLU A 118 -11.49 -9.29 22.38
CA GLU A 118 -12.07 -7.94 22.45
C GLU A 118 -11.23 -7.01 23.35
N GLU A 119 -10.22 -7.52 24.09
CA GLU A 119 -9.35 -6.68 24.93
C GLU A 119 -8.45 -5.76 24.11
N GLY A 120 -7.95 -6.27 22.97
CA GLY A 120 -7.15 -5.50 22.01
C GLY A 120 -7.97 -5.01 20.81
N ASP A 121 -9.10 -5.67 20.53
CA ASP A 121 -10.07 -5.32 19.48
C ASP A 121 -9.47 -5.15 18.06
N CYS A 122 -8.31 -5.77 17.82
CA CYS A 122 -7.49 -5.53 16.64
C CYS A 122 -8.14 -6.09 15.37
N PHE A 123 -8.83 -7.23 15.49
CA PHE A 123 -9.31 -8.04 14.37
C PHE A 123 -10.48 -7.40 13.59
N HIS A 124 -11.16 -6.37 14.12
CA HIS A 124 -12.22 -5.69 13.36
C HIS A 124 -11.68 -4.93 12.16
N CYS A 125 -10.47 -4.37 12.26
CA CYS A 125 -9.79 -3.71 11.15
C CYS A 125 -8.68 -4.61 10.57
N HIS A 126 -7.91 -5.28 11.43
CA HIS A 126 -6.81 -6.16 11.03
C HIS A 126 -7.22 -7.63 11.08
N ALA A 127 -8.22 -7.98 10.25
CA ALA A 127 -8.88 -9.28 10.30
C ALA A 127 -7.94 -10.46 9.98
N SER A 128 -8.08 -11.56 10.74
CA SER A 128 -7.35 -12.82 10.51
C SER A 128 -7.86 -13.63 9.31
N SER A 129 -9.07 -13.32 8.84
CA SER A 129 -9.65 -13.93 7.63
C SER A 129 -8.93 -13.48 6.36
N ASP A 130 -8.22 -12.35 6.43
CA ASP A 130 -7.28 -11.91 5.40
C ASP A 130 -5.85 -12.18 5.87
N VAL A 131 -5.07 -12.90 5.06
CA VAL A 131 -3.65 -13.19 5.33
C VAL A 131 -2.77 -11.92 5.32
N LEU A 132 -3.37 -10.78 4.95
CA LEU A 132 -2.74 -9.47 4.92
C LEU A 132 -3.06 -8.62 6.15
N PHE A 133 -3.89 -9.13 7.08
CA PHE A 133 -4.27 -8.45 8.32
C PHE A 133 -4.78 -7.03 8.09
N SER A 134 -5.65 -6.87 7.11
CA SER A 134 -6.27 -5.59 6.78
C SER A 134 -7.65 -5.85 6.18
N ASP A 135 -8.63 -5.03 6.56
CA ASP A 135 -9.93 -4.95 5.92
C ASP A 135 -9.91 -4.03 4.69
N PHE A 136 -8.76 -3.42 4.39
CA PHE A 136 -8.52 -2.38 3.39
C PHE A 136 -9.52 -1.21 3.45
N SER A 137 -10.22 -1.03 4.57
CA SER A 137 -11.17 0.06 4.77
C SER A 137 -10.47 1.28 5.34
N PHE A 138 -11.23 2.35 5.58
CA PHE A 138 -10.70 3.63 6.04
C PHE A 138 -11.31 3.97 7.39
N HIS A 139 -10.44 4.22 8.37
CA HIS A 139 -10.84 4.46 9.76
C HIS A 139 -10.07 5.64 10.34
N ASN A 140 -10.68 6.30 11.32
CA ASN A 140 -10.00 7.28 12.16
C ASN A 140 -9.90 6.70 13.58
N ILE A 141 -8.67 6.40 14.01
CA ILE A 141 -8.40 5.83 15.34
C ILE A 141 -8.16 6.90 16.42
N GLY A 142 -8.39 8.19 16.11
CA GLY A 142 -8.22 9.30 17.04
C GLY A 142 -6.76 9.66 17.32
N LEU A 143 -5.88 9.51 16.32
CA LEU A 143 -4.45 9.83 16.48
C LEU A 143 -4.21 11.31 16.78
N ASP A 144 -5.00 12.20 16.18
CA ASP A 144 -4.92 13.64 16.39
C ASP A 144 -5.65 14.04 17.68
N SER A 145 -4.90 14.52 18.67
CA SER A 145 -5.44 14.81 20.01
C SER A 145 -6.11 16.18 20.16
N ASN A 146 -6.00 17.07 19.16
CA ASN A 146 -6.42 18.48 19.25
C ASN A 146 -7.47 18.85 18.19
N ILE A 147 -8.44 17.95 17.93
CA ILE A 147 -9.52 18.16 16.97
C ILE A 147 -10.80 18.58 17.71
N THR A 148 -11.30 19.78 17.44
CA THR A 148 -12.58 20.29 17.99
C THR A 148 -13.68 20.28 16.93
N THR A 149 -13.31 20.48 15.67
CA THR A 149 -14.19 20.44 14.50
C THR A 149 -13.59 19.56 13.42
N ILE A 150 -14.41 19.08 12.48
CA ILE A 150 -13.95 18.30 11.32
C ILE A 150 -12.99 19.10 10.41
N TYR A 151 -12.87 20.41 10.58
CA TYR A 151 -11.96 21.26 9.81
C TYR A 151 -10.61 21.50 10.50
N ASP A 152 -10.40 20.92 11.68
CA ASP A 152 -9.17 21.11 12.45
C ASP A 152 -8.08 20.09 12.06
N PHE A 153 -8.41 19.09 11.24
CA PHE A 153 -7.43 18.11 10.75
C PHE A 153 -6.35 18.80 9.91
N ALA A 154 -5.09 18.59 10.29
CA ALA A 154 -3.95 19.02 9.48
C ALA A 154 -3.84 18.19 8.19
N ASP A 155 -4.32 16.95 8.23
CA ASP A 155 -4.40 16.03 7.11
C ASP A 155 -5.80 15.41 7.06
N TYR A 156 -6.56 15.74 6.01
CA TYR A 156 -7.93 15.27 5.86
C TYR A 156 -8.06 13.80 5.46
N GLY A 157 -6.95 13.08 5.21
CA GLY A 157 -6.99 11.67 4.85
C GLY A 157 -7.82 11.41 3.60
N LEU A 158 -8.66 10.37 3.64
CA LEU A 158 -9.58 10.00 2.56
C LEU A 158 -10.46 11.18 2.14
N GLY A 159 -11.04 11.92 3.08
CA GLY A 159 -11.92 13.04 2.76
C GLY A 159 -11.22 14.18 2.02
N GLY A 160 -9.90 14.33 2.17
CA GLY A 160 -9.11 15.25 1.34
C GLY A 160 -9.00 14.81 -0.12
N SER A 161 -9.08 13.50 -0.37
CA SER A 161 -9.02 12.90 -1.71
C SER A 161 -10.39 12.82 -2.38
N THR A 162 -11.45 12.57 -1.61
CA THR A 162 -12.82 12.46 -2.12
C THR A 162 -13.57 13.80 -2.14
N GLY A 163 -13.16 14.75 -1.29
CA GLY A 163 -13.87 16.00 -1.03
C GLY A 163 -15.09 15.84 -0.11
N ASN A 164 -15.28 14.67 0.50
CA ASN A 164 -16.37 14.40 1.44
C ASN A 164 -15.92 14.71 2.88
N GLU A 165 -16.59 15.66 3.53
CA GLU A 165 -16.26 16.08 4.90
C GLU A 165 -16.55 15.00 5.94
N GLU A 166 -17.48 14.07 5.67
CA GLU A 166 -17.75 12.91 6.54
C GLU A 166 -16.58 11.91 6.57
N GLU A 167 -15.65 12.01 5.63
CA GLU A 167 -14.47 11.14 5.50
C GLU A 167 -13.18 11.81 5.99
N TYR A 168 -13.28 13.02 6.56
CA TYR A 168 -12.13 13.72 7.11
C TYR A 168 -11.48 12.95 8.26
N GLY A 169 -10.16 12.78 8.14
CA GLY A 169 -9.32 12.06 9.11
C GLY A 169 -9.41 10.53 9.01
N LEU A 170 -10.15 9.98 8.04
CA LEU A 170 -10.12 8.54 7.77
C LEU A 170 -8.86 8.16 6.99
N PHE A 171 -8.17 7.10 7.41
CA PHE A 171 -6.99 6.56 6.76
C PHE A 171 -7.12 5.05 6.57
N LYS A 172 -6.48 4.56 5.51
CA LYS A 172 -6.53 3.15 5.15
C LYS A 172 -5.91 2.28 6.25
N THR A 173 -6.57 1.17 6.59
CA THR A 173 -5.99 0.12 7.43
C THR A 173 -4.76 -0.47 6.74
N PRO A 174 -3.54 -0.31 7.28
CA PRO A 174 -2.35 -0.91 6.68
C PRO A 174 -2.32 -2.42 6.94
N THR A 175 -1.56 -3.16 6.13
CA THR A 175 -1.22 -4.56 6.44
C THR A 175 -0.25 -4.62 7.63
N LEU A 176 -0.31 -5.69 8.43
CA LEU A 176 0.62 -5.93 9.56
C LEU A 176 1.71 -6.96 9.24
#